data_AF-A0A7C7UJA0-F1
#
_entry.id   AF-A0A7C7UJA0-F1
#
_cell.length_a   1.000
_cell.length_b   1.000
_cell.length_c   1.000
_cell.angle_alpha   90.00
_cell.angle_beta   90.00
_cell.angle_gamma   90.00
#
_symmetry.space_group_name_H-M   'P 1'
#
loop_
_entity.id
_entity.type
_entity.pdbx_description
1 polymer ?
#
loop_
_entity_poly.entity_id
_entity_poly.type
_entity_poly.pdbx_seq_one_letter_code
_entity_poly.pdbx_strand_id
1 'polypeptide(L)'
;MLRIQRVIPVLPVPLMASVVLAHRDEWKSELEIMTAALARIDRLRESGAPINVSPTAVERVLSDAITLLGARGMLQVRDGLLQANPDSQDILTYYANSIQHWQNHQLETPRDRDHAIIR
;
A
#
# COMPACT_ATOMS: atom_id res chain seq x y z
N MET A 1 -1.20 9.35 20.20
CA MET A 1 -0.94 8.19 19.31
C MET A 1 -0.56 8.58 17.87
N LEU A 2 -0.69 9.85 17.44
CA LEU A 2 -0.34 10.34 16.09
C LEU A 2 1.16 10.30 15.71
N ARG A 3 2.07 10.17 16.69
CA ARG A 3 3.53 10.17 16.43
C ARG A 3 4.06 8.83 15.93
N ILE A 4 3.47 7.70 16.33
CA ILE A 4 3.99 6.35 16.00
C ILE A 4 3.64 5.97 14.55
N GLN A 5 2.43 6.28 14.10
CA GLN A 5 1.99 6.02 12.71
C GLN A 5 2.86 6.69 11.63
N ARG A 6 3.62 7.74 11.99
CA ARG A 6 4.52 8.47 11.07
C ARG A 6 5.90 7.82 10.90
N VAL A 7 6.22 6.78 11.68
CA VAL A 7 7.53 6.11 11.65
C VAL A 7 7.46 4.64 11.28
N ILE A 8 6.26 4.06 11.20
CA ILE A 8 6.07 2.67 10.79
C ILE A 8 6.25 2.57 9.27
N PRO A 9 7.20 1.76 8.76
CA PRO A 9 7.42 1.63 7.34
C PRO A 9 6.24 0.99 6.63
N VAL A 10 5.98 1.43 5.39
CA VAL A 10 5.07 0.73 4.48
C VAL A 10 5.71 -0.61 4.11
N LEU A 11 5.01 -1.69 4.40
CA LEU A 11 5.45 -3.05 4.11
C LEU A 11 4.91 -3.53 2.75
N PRO A 12 5.57 -4.52 2.10
CA PRO A 12 5.16 -5.01 0.78
C PRO A 12 3.74 -5.58 0.74
N VAL A 13 3.31 -6.32 1.78
CA VAL A 13 1.98 -6.94 1.82
C VAL A 13 0.85 -5.88 1.86
N PRO A 14 0.85 -4.90 2.80
CA PRO A 14 -0.09 -3.77 2.77
C PRO A 14 -0.12 -3.00 1.45
N LEU A 15 1.05 -2.76 0.86
CA LEU A 15 1.16 -2.10 -0.44
C LEU A 15 0.45 -2.90 -1.51
N MET A 16 0.78 -4.18 -1.66
CA MET A 16 0.20 -5.07 -2.66
C MET A 16 -1.30 -5.26 -2.45
N ALA A 17 -1.75 -5.42 -1.20
CA ALA A 17 -3.18 -5.48 -0.88
C ALA A 17 -3.93 -4.23 -1.36
N SER A 18 -3.34 -3.04 -1.16
CA SER A 18 -3.94 -1.77 -1.63
C SER A 18 -3.98 -1.63 -3.16
N VAL A 19 -3.08 -2.30 -3.87
CA VAL A 19 -3.01 -2.29 -5.34
C VAL A 19 -4.05 -3.24 -5.92
N VAL A 20 -4.08 -4.50 -5.45
CA VAL A 20 -5.04 -5.49 -5.96
C VAL A 20 -6.48 -5.13 -5.63
N LEU A 21 -6.75 -4.48 -4.49
CA LEU A 21 -8.08 -3.95 -4.17
C LEU A 21 -8.54 -2.81 -5.06
N ALA A 22 -7.60 -1.97 -5.51
CA ALA A 22 -7.92 -0.87 -6.42
C ALA A 22 -8.33 -1.38 -7.81
N HIS A 23 -7.94 -2.62 -8.15
CA HIS A 23 -8.26 -3.32 -9.39
C HIS A 23 -9.08 -4.60 -9.14
N ARG A 24 -9.82 -4.67 -8.03
CA ARG A 24 -10.48 -5.93 -7.60
C ARG A 24 -11.47 -6.51 -8.62
N ASP A 25 -12.03 -5.66 -9.46
CA ASP A 25 -13.01 -6.03 -10.48
C ASP A 25 -12.36 -6.29 -11.86
N GLU A 26 -11.03 -6.24 -11.94
CA GLU A 26 -10.24 -6.43 -13.17
C GLU A 26 -9.31 -7.65 -13.05
N TRP A 27 -9.09 -8.34 -14.17
CA TRP A 27 -8.02 -9.33 -14.30
C TRP A 27 -6.76 -8.64 -14.83
N LYS A 28 -5.65 -8.72 -14.10
CA LYS A 28 -4.39 -8.03 -14.41
C LYS A 28 -3.24 -9.02 -14.48
N SER A 29 -2.35 -8.87 -15.43
CA SER A 29 -1.06 -9.58 -15.40
C SER A 29 -0.22 -9.18 -14.19
N GLU A 30 0.72 -10.02 -13.78
CA GLU A 30 1.69 -9.68 -12.73
C GLU A 30 2.44 -8.38 -13.04
N LEU A 31 2.80 -8.16 -14.31
CA LEU A 31 3.48 -6.95 -14.76
C LEU A 31 2.63 -5.68 -14.55
N GLU A 32 1.33 -5.73 -14.85
CA GLU A 32 0.44 -4.58 -14.62
C GLU A 32 0.28 -4.29 -13.12
N ILE A 33 0.16 -5.34 -12.30
CA ILE A 33 0.11 -5.21 -10.84
C ILE A 33 1.41 -4.60 -10.29
N MET A 34 2.58 -5.06 -10.75
CA MET A 34 3.88 -4.49 -10.36
C MET A 34 4.01 -3.02 -10.79
N THR A 35 3.61 -2.69 -12.01
CA THR A 35 3.59 -1.30 -12.51
C THR A 35 2.73 -0.40 -11.62
N ALA A 36 1.53 -0.84 -11.26
CA ALA A 36 0.64 -0.12 -10.36
C ALA A 36 1.23 0.02 -8.94
N ALA A 37 1.97 -0.99 -8.47
CA ALA A 37 2.63 -0.97 -7.17
C ALA A 37 3.82 0.01 -7.13
N LEU A 38 4.64 0.06 -8.18
CA LEU A 38 5.74 1.04 -8.31
C LEU A 38 5.18 2.47 -8.32
N ALA A 39 4.15 2.74 -9.13
CA ALA A 39 3.47 4.04 -9.14
C ALA A 39 2.82 4.39 -7.79
N ARG A 40 2.41 3.39 -7.00
CA ARG A 40 1.92 3.61 -5.63
C ARG A 40 3.05 3.93 -4.67
N ILE A 41 4.20 3.27 -4.78
CA ILE A 41 5.40 3.56 -3.99
C ILE A 41 5.80 5.03 -4.18
N ASP A 42 5.84 5.51 -5.42
CA ASP A 42 6.27 6.89 -5.69
C ASP A 42 5.32 7.91 -5.06
N ARG A 43 4.00 7.71 -5.19
CA ARG A 43 2.99 8.55 -4.50
C ARG A 43 3.10 8.51 -2.97
N LEU A 44 3.41 7.35 -2.41
CA LEU A 44 3.61 7.21 -0.96
C LEU A 44 4.91 7.89 -0.49
N ARG A 45 5.98 7.87 -1.32
CA ARG A 45 7.21 8.62 -1.04
C ARG A 45 6.96 10.12 -1.07
N GLU A 46 6.20 10.61 -2.05
CA GLU A 46 5.78 12.01 -2.16
C GLU A 46 4.99 12.47 -0.93
N SER A 47 4.20 11.59 -0.32
CA SER A 47 3.46 11.87 0.92
C SER A 47 4.28 11.70 2.22
N GLY A 48 5.58 11.40 2.09
CA GLY A 48 6.50 11.26 3.23
C GLY A 48 6.46 9.90 3.92
N ALA A 49 5.86 8.88 3.31
CA ALA A 49 5.82 7.55 3.88
C ALA A 49 7.23 6.93 3.94
N PRO A 50 7.63 6.33 5.08
CA PRO A 50 8.89 5.61 5.18
C PRO A 50 8.81 4.31 4.37
N ILE A 51 9.52 4.27 3.24
CA ILE A 51 9.66 3.10 2.38
C ILE A 51 11.14 2.74 2.30
N ASN A 52 11.54 1.65 2.96
CA ASN A 52 12.93 1.20 3.02
C ASN A 52 13.17 -0.02 2.11
N VAL A 53 13.25 0.22 0.81
CA VAL A 53 13.59 -0.80 -0.20
C VAL A 53 14.55 -0.20 -1.23
N SER A 54 15.62 -0.92 -1.57
CA SER A 54 16.56 -0.45 -2.60
C SER A 54 15.94 -0.57 -4.00
N PRO A 55 16.33 0.29 -4.96
CA PRO A 55 15.88 0.18 -6.35
C PRO A 55 16.19 -1.19 -6.97
N THR A 56 17.31 -1.81 -6.59
CA THR A 56 17.73 -3.12 -7.10
C THR A 56 16.96 -4.30 -6.51
N ALA A 57 16.25 -4.11 -5.39
CA ALA A 57 15.52 -5.17 -4.70
C ALA A 57 13.99 -5.04 -4.85
N VAL A 58 13.48 -3.88 -5.25
CA VAL A 58 12.05 -3.57 -5.21
C VAL A 58 11.21 -4.57 -6.01
N GLU A 59 11.63 -4.93 -7.22
CA GLU A 59 10.89 -5.87 -8.07
C GLU A 59 10.75 -7.24 -7.41
N ARG A 60 11.85 -7.79 -6.88
CA ARG A 60 11.83 -9.07 -6.17
C ARG A 60 10.92 -9.01 -4.96
N VAL A 61 11.02 -7.95 -4.15
CA VAL A 61 10.21 -7.77 -2.95
C VAL A 61 8.71 -7.71 -3.27
N LEU A 62 8.33 -7.07 -4.38
CA LEU A 62 6.94 -7.00 -4.83
C LEU A 62 6.45 -8.35 -5.37
N SER A 63 7.26 -9.05 -6.17
CA SER A 63 6.92 -10.39 -6.67
C SER A 63 6.79 -11.42 -5.54
N ASP A 64 7.67 -11.38 -4.54
CA ASP A 64 7.57 -12.21 -3.34
C ASP A 64 6.26 -11.93 -2.58
N ALA A 65 5.84 -10.67 -2.51
CA ALA A 65 4.57 -10.30 -1.88
C ALA A 65 3.35 -10.80 -2.68
N ILE A 66 3.37 -10.74 -4.02
CA ILE A 66 2.33 -11.34 -4.88
C ILE A 66 2.24 -12.84 -4.63
N THR A 67 3.38 -13.53 -4.65
CA THR A 67 3.48 -14.97 -4.37
C THR A 67 2.88 -15.30 -3.02
N LEU A 68 3.18 -14.49 -1.99
CA LEU A 68 2.66 -14.69 -0.64
C LEU A 68 1.15 -14.47 -0.53
N LEU A 69 0.60 -13.49 -1.24
CA LEU A 69 -0.85 -13.26 -1.30
C LEU A 69 -1.56 -14.42 -2.02
N GLY A 70 -1.01 -14.89 -3.13
CA GLY A 70 -1.51 -16.05 -3.86
C GLY A 70 -1.49 -17.33 -3.03
N ALA A 71 -0.38 -17.62 -2.35
CA ALA A 71 -0.23 -18.79 -1.48
C ALA A 71 -1.22 -18.82 -0.31
N ARG A 72 -1.78 -17.66 0.06
CA ARG A 72 -2.81 -17.51 1.10
C ARG A 72 -4.24 -17.46 0.56
N GLY A 73 -4.43 -17.69 -0.73
CA GLY A 73 -5.75 -17.66 -1.37
C GLY A 73 -6.34 -16.25 -1.50
N MET A 74 -5.54 -15.20 -1.34
CA MET A 74 -6.02 -13.81 -1.44
C MET A 74 -6.13 -13.33 -2.89
N LEU A 75 -5.50 -14.04 -3.82
CA LEU A 75 -5.55 -13.78 -5.26
C LEU A 75 -6.11 -15.00 -5.98
N GLN A 76 -6.96 -14.76 -6.97
CA GLN A 76 -7.34 -15.75 -7.96
C GLN A 76 -6.40 -15.66 -9.16
N VAL A 77 -6.16 -16.80 -9.82
CA VAL A 77 -5.30 -16.89 -11.01
C VAL A 77 -6.11 -17.50 -12.16
N ARG A 78 -6.11 -16.85 -13.32
CA ARG A 78 -6.73 -17.35 -14.56
C ARG A 78 -5.90 -16.93 -15.76
N ASP A 79 -5.41 -17.89 -16.54
CA ASP A 79 -4.64 -17.63 -17.77
C ASP A 79 -3.45 -16.67 -17.56
N GLY A 80 -2.76 -16.78 -16.42
CA GLY A 80 -1.64 -15.90 -16.05
C GLY A 80 -2.05 -14.51 -15.56
N LEU A 81 -3.35 -14.25 -15.43
CA LEU A 81 -3.90 -13.03 -14.84
C LEU A 81 -4.27 -13.26 -13.37
N LEU A 82 -4.12 -12.20 -12.59
CA LEU A 82 -4.40 -12.12 -11.17
C LEU A 82 -5.61 -11.22 -10.95
N GLN A 83 -6.46 -11.61 -9.99
CA GLN A 83 -7.55 -10.78 -9.49
C GLN A 83 -7.64 -10.94 -7.96
N ALA A 84 -8.10 -9.91 -7.25
CA ALA A 84 -8.37 -10.04 -5.82
C ALA A 84 -9.47 -11.10 -5.59
N ASN A 85 -9.23 -12.06 -4.69
CA ASN A 85 -10.25 -13.03 -4.34
C ASN A 85 -11.40 -12.31 -3.59
N PRO A 86 -12.66 -12.37 -4.08
CA PRO A 86 -13.80 -11.77 -3.41
C PRO A 86 -13.93 -12.17 -1.94
N ASP A 87 -13.67 -13.44 -1.62
CA ASP A 87 -13.76 -13.98 -0.24
C ASP A 87 -12.66 -13.46 0.69
N SER A 88 -11.61 -12.83 0.14
CA SER A 88 -10.48 -12.27 0.87
C SER A 88 -10.45 -10.75 0.88
N GLN A 89 -11.49 -10.07 0.36
CA GLN A 89 -11.49 -8.60 0.29
C GLN A 89 -11.43 -7.94 1.67
N ASP A 90 -12.04 -8.54 2.69
CA ASP A 90 -12.00 -8.00 4.06
C ASP A 90 -10.57 -7.99 4.62
N ILE A 91 -9.83 -9.09 4.47
CA ILE A 91 -8.45 -9.18 4.95
C ILE A 91 -7.49 -8.33 4.11
N LEU A 92 -7.69 -8.27 2.80
CA LEU A 92 -6.96 -7.35 1.93
C LEU A 92 -7.21 -5.89 2.38
N THR A 93 -8.46 -5.55 2.70
CA THR A 93 -8.84 -4.20 3.15
C THR A 93 -8.19 -3.89 4.49
N TYR A 94 -8.19 -4.84 5.41
CA TYR A 94 -7.48 -4.73 6.69
C TYR A 94 -5.98 -4.41 6.49
N TYR A 95 -5.29 -5.11 5.58
CA TYR A 95 -3.90 -4.80 5.27
C TYR A 95 -3.73 -3.42 4.61
N ALA A 96 -4.57 -3.09 3.63
CA ALA A 96 -4.51 -1.81 2.92
C ALA A 96 -4.74 -0.60 3.85
N ASN A 97 -5.64 -0.74 4.82
CA ASN A 97 -5.95 0.30 5.80
C ASN A 97 -4.73 0.69 6.65
N SER A 98 -3.77 -0.21 6.85
CA SER A 98 -2.55 0.07 7.63
C SER A 98 -1.63 1.13 7.00
N ILE A 99 -1.83 1.47 5.72
CA ILE A 99 -1.06 2.48 4.98
C ILE A 99 -1.93 3.61 4.42
N GLN A 100 -3.24 3.59 4.68
CA GLN A 100 -4.20 4.55 4.14
C GLN A 100 -3.95 5.98 4.65
N HIS A 101 -3.43 6.14 5.86
CA HIS A 101 -3.10 7.46 6.42
C HIS A 101 -1.99 8.18 5.67
N TRP A 102 -1.20 7.48 4.85
CA TRP A 102 -0.22 8.08 3.93
C TRP A 102 -0.85 8.50 2.59
N GLN A 103 -2.07 8.08 2.29
CA GLN A 103 -2.79 8.40 1.06
C GLN A 103 -3.73 9.59 1.24
N ASN A 104 -4.22 9.81 2.46
CA ASN A 104 -5.11 10.94 2.79
C ASN A 104 -4.27 12.15 3.25
N HIS A 105 -4.27 13.22 2.47
CA HIS A 105 -3.39 14.38 2.66
C HIS A 105 -3.73 15.28 3.89
N GLN A 106 -4.66 14.88 4.77
CA GLN A 106 -5.06 15.68 5.94
C GLN A 106 -4.56 15.05 7.24
N LEU A 107 -3.28 15.22 7.52
CA LEU A 107 -2.82 15.24 8.90
C LEU A 107 -2.55 16.70 9.29
N GLU A 108 -3.62 17.47 9.51
CA GLU A 108 -3.51 18.74 10.23
C GLU A 108 -2.75 18.50 11.53
N THR A 109 -1.63 19.18 11.71
CA THR A 109 -0.86 19.14 12.95
C THR A 109 -1.56 20.01 14.00
N PRO A 110 -1.86 19.49 15.21
CA PRO A 110 -2.45 20.30 16.29
C PRO A 110 -1.53 21.38 16.89
N ARG A 111 -0.43 21.78 16.23
CA ARG A 111 0.56 22.72 16.78
C ARG A 111 0.52 24.12 16.16
N ASP A 112 -0.32 24.34 15.15
CA ASP A 112 -0.35 25.62 14.42
C ASP A 112 -1.38 26.63 14.95
N ARG A 113 -2.03 26.35 16.09
CA ARG A 113 -3.03 27.24 16.72
C ARG A 113 -2.52 28.01 17.95
N ASP A 114 -1.33 27.69 18.46
CA ASP A 114 -0.88 28.21 19.77
C ASP A 114 0.11 29.38 19.73
N HIS A 115 0.42 29.98 18.57
CA HIS A 115 1.31 31.16 18.50
C HIS A 115 0.63 32.45 18.02
N ALA A 116 -0.70 32.47 17.91
CA ALA A 116 -1.45 33.67 17.59
C ALA A 116 -2.15 34.30 18.81
N ILE A 117 -1.59 34.18 20.01
CA ILE A 117 -1.97 35.03 21.15
C ILE A 117 -0.72 35.31 21.98
N ILE A 118 -0.23 36.56 21.87
CA ILE A 118 0.47 37.41 22.85
C ILE A 118 1.57 38.24 22.13
N ARG A 119 1.24 39.53 21.98
CA ARG A 119 2.04 40.72 21.64
C ARG A 119 2.39 40.97 20.17
#